data_AF-A0A2V7UJA8-F1
#
_entry.id   AF-A0A2V7UJA8-F1
#
_cell.length_a   1.000
_cell.length_b   1.000
_cell.length_c   1.000
_cell.angle_alpha   90.00
_cell.angle_beta   90.00
_cell.angle_gamma   90.00
#
_symmetry.space_group_name_H-M   'P 1'
#
loop_
_entity.id
_entity.type
_entity.pdbx_description
1 polymer ?
#
loop_
_entity_poly.entity_id
_entity_poly.type
_entity_poly.pdbx_seq_one_letter_code
_entity_poly.pdbx_strand_id
1 'polypeptide(L)'
;MGIHGMLLGGGWAVRLFSLSVLLRAVEALNARGAPALFNLHPWELDPDPPRLPLPPLARFVHYAGLGGFRERVHEMFRLLPLGPIPE
;
A
#
# COMPACT_ATOMS: atom_id res chain seq x y z
N MET A 1 -24.87 -1.59 -2.34
CA MET A 1 -23.66 -2.08 -3.02
C MET A 1 -22.48 -1.61 -2.18
N GLY A 2 -21.98 -2.47 -1.30
CA GLY A 2 -20.94 -2.08 -0.34
C GLY A 2 -19.58 -2.07 -1.01
N ILE A 3 -18.74 -1.10 -0.67
CA ILE A 3 -17.31 -1.12 -0.97
C ILE A 3 -16.71 -2.32 -0.23
N HIS A 4 -16.77 -3.51 -0.85
CA HIS A 4 -16.21 -4.75 -0.33
C HIS A 4 -14.73 -4.91 -0.72
N GLY A 5 -14.14 -3.92 -1.39
CA GLY A 5 -12.70 -3.79 -1.51
C GLY A 5 -12.14 -3.47 -0.15
N MET A 6 -11.58 -4.46 0.54
CA MET A 6 -10.73 -4.21 1.69
C MET A 6 -9.68 -3.21 1.22
N LEU A 7 -9.74 -1.98 1.75
CA LEU A 7 -8.62 -1.06 1.69
C LEU A 7 -7.48 -1.82 2.37
N LEU A 8 -6.57 -2.39 1.58
CA LEU A 8 -5.28 -2.80 2.09
C LEU A 8 -4.62 -1.47 2.46
N GLY A 9 -4.79 -1.15 3.75
CA GLY A 9 -4.82 0.18 4.33
C GLY A 9 -3.75 1.10 3.77
N GLY A 10 -4.11 2.39 3.66
CA GLY A 10 -3.28 3.44 3.07
C GLY A 10 -1.81 3.29 3.44
N GLY A 11 -0.91 3.61 2.51
CA GLY A 11 0.48 3.14 2.33
C GLY A 11 1.28 2.53 3.50
N TRP A 12 1.01 2.87 4.75
CA TRP A 12 1.49 2.19 5.96
C TRP A 12 1.33 0.66 5.95
N ALA A 13 0.17 0.10 5.60
CA ALA A 13 0.02 -1.37 5.59
C ALA A 13 0.93 -2.01 4.52
N VAL A 14 1.01 -1.38 3.34
CA VAL A 14 1.87 -1.80 2.22
C VAL A 14 3.35 -1.73 2.60
N ARG A 15 3.75 -0.73 3.40
CA ARG A 15 5.11 -0.57 3.92
C ARG A 15 5.51 -1.67 4.90
N LEU A 16 4.60 -2.14 5.73
CA LEU A 16 4.92 -3.09 6.80
C LEU A 16 4.77 -4.56 6.40
N PHE A 17 3.80 -4.91 5.57
CA PHE A 17 3.60 -6.29 5.15
C PHE A 17 4.59 -6.70 4.07
N SER A 18 4.95 -7.99 4.06
CA SER A 18 5.78 -8.54 2.98
C SER A 18 4.99 -8.60 1.66
N LEU A 19 5.70 -8.50 0.54
CA LEU A 19 5.09 -8.56 -0.79
C LEU A 19 4.23 -9.82 -0.95
N SER A 20 4.71 -10.98 -0.52
CA SER A 20 3.94 -12.24 -0.60
C SER A 20 2.63 -12.21 0.19
N VAL A 21 2.57 -11.51 1.33
CA VAL A 21 1.32 -11.33 2.08
C VAL A 21 0.35 -10.45 1.30
N LEU A 22 0.85 -9.36 0.70
CA LEU A 22 0.05 -8.47 -0.13
C LEU A 22 -0.51 -9.20 -1.37
N LEU A 23 0.32 -9.95 -2.08
CA LEU A 23 -0.10 -10.71 -3.27
C LEU A 23 -1.22 -11.71 -2.94
N ARG A 24 -1.05 -12.51 -1.87
CA ARG A 24 -2.10 -13.45 -1.43
C ARG A 24 -3.40 -12.75 -1.04
N ALA A 25 -3.30 -11.58 -0.40
CA ALA A 25 -4.49 -10.79 -0.05
C ALA A 25 -5.22 -10.29 -1.31
N VAL A 26 -4.48 -9.82 -2.31
CA VAL A 26 -5.04 -9.41 -3.60
C VAL A 26 -5.70 -10.59 -4.31
N GLU A 27 -5.03 -11.74 -4.40
CA GLU A 27 -5.61 -12.96 -4.98
C GLU A 27 -6.91 -13.38 -4.27
N ALA A 28 -6.92 -13.38 -2.94
CA ALA A 28 -8.10 -13.74 -2.15
C ALA A 28 -9.27 -12.75 -2.28
N LEU A 29 -9.00 -11.48 -2.56
CA LEU A 29 -10.00 -10.46 -2.84
C LEU A 29 -10.53 -10.59 -4.28
N ASN A 30 -9.64 -10.77 -5.26
CA ASN A 30 -10.04 -10.96 -6.64
C ASN A 30 -10.87 -12.24 -6.82
N ALA A 31 -10.52 -13.33 -6.13
CA ALA A 31 -11.26 -14.59 -6.17
C ALA A 31 -12.70 -14.50 -5.64
N ARG A 32 -12.99 -13.51 -4.79
CA ARG A 32 -14.35 -13.22 -4.30
C ARG A 32 -15.07 -12.12 -5.10
N GLY A 33 -14.50 -11.71 -6.23
CA GLY A 33 -15.05 -10.65 -7.08
C GLY A 33 -14.95 -9.24 -6.48
N ALA A 34 -14.10 -9.02 -5.48
CA ALA A 34 -13.86 -7.71 -4.87
C ALA A 34 -12.47 -7.20 -5.27
N PRO A 35 -12.33 -6.07 -6.00
CA PRO A 35 -11.01 -5.57 -6.36
C PRO A 35 -10.24 -5.12 -5.12
N ALA A 36 -8.96 -5.50 -5.04
CA ALA A 36 -8.06 -4.95 -4.05
C ALA A 36 -7.70 -3.50 -4.40
N LEU A 37 -7.82 -2.59 -3.43
CA LEU A 37 -7.51 -1.17 -3.61
C LEU A 37 -6.33 -0.76 -2.74
N PHE A 38 -5.30 -0.20 -3.38
CA PHE A 38 -4.13 0.38 -2.72
C PHE A 38 -4.18 1.90 -2.82
N ASN A 39 -4.11 2.58 -1.68
CA ASN A 39 -3.98 4.03 -1.63
C ASN A 39 -2.59 4.38 -1.09
N LEU A 40 -1.82 5.14 -1.88
CA LEU A 40 -0.47 5.56 -1.53
C LEU A 40 -0.44 7.08 -1.45
N HIS A 41 0.30 7.63 -0.48
CA HIS A 41 0.57 9.05 -0.45
C HIS A 41 1.78 9.37 -1.34
N PRO A 42 1.76 10.47 -2.10
CA PRO A 42 2.90 10.86 -2.93
C PRO A 42 4.21 11.01 -2.14
N TRP A 43 4.14 11.49 -0.89
CA TRP A 43 5.31 11.65 -0.02
C TRP A 43 5.96 10.32 0.38
N GLU A 44 5.23 9.19 0.33
CA GLU A 44 5.81 7.88 0.65
C GLU A 44 6.78 7.42 -0.45
N LEU A 45 6.70 7.98 -1.65
CA LEU A 45 7.58 7.71 -2.79
C LEU A 45 8.62 8.81 -3.01
N ASP A 46 8.54 9.92 -2.29
CA ASP A 46 9.50 11.02 -2.37
C ASP A 46 10.90 10.51 -1.93
N PRO A 47 11.97 10.71 -2.72
CA PRO A 47 13.33 10.37 -2.29
C PRO A 47 13.83 11.23 -1.11
N ASP A 48 13.26 12.41 -0.90
CA ASP A 48 13.64 13.32 0.19
C ASP A 48 12.42 14.01 0.83
N PRO A 49 11.54 13.26 1.51
CA PRO A 49 10.36 13.82 2.15
C PRO A 49 10.76 14.68 3.35
N PRO A 50 10.01 15.75 3.66
CA PRO A 50 10.32 16.63 4.78
C PRO A 50 10.38 15.85 6.11
N ARG A 51 11.40 16.14 6.91
CA ARG A 51 11.57 15.56 8.25
C ARG A 51 10.78 16.34 9.28
N LEU A 52 9.65 15.78 9.70
CA LEU A 52 8.75 16.40 10.66
C LEU A 52 9.21 16.13 12.11
N PRO A 53 9.11 17.12 13.01
CA PRO A 53 9.32 16.92 14.44
C PRO A 53 8.10 16.24 15.05
N LEU A 54 8.09 14.90 15.00
CA LEU A 54 6.99 14.07 15.51
C LEU A 54 7.36 13.33 16.82
N PRO A 55 6.40 13.10 17.74
CA PRO A 55 6.59 12.21 18.88
C PRO A 55 6.89 10.76 18.41
N PRO A 56 7.53 9.92 19.25
CA PRO A 56 8.09 8.63 18.80
C PRO A 56 7.10 7.71 18.08
N LEU A 57 5.88 7.57 18.59
CA LEU A 57 4.85 6.72 17.97
C LEU A 57 4.41 7.26 16.61
N ALA A 58 4.16 8.57 16.50
CA ALA A 58 3.80 9.19 15.24
C ALA A 58 4.95 9.11 14.23
N ARG A 59 6.19 9.27 14.68
CA ARG A 59 7.38 9.07 13.86
C ARG A 59 7.47 7.64 13.33
N PHE A 60 7.17 6.63 14.15
CA PHE A 60 7.14 5.24 13.71
C PHE A 60 6.07 5.01 12.64
N VAL A 61 4.83 5.44 12.87
CA VAL A 61 3.75 5.30 11.87
C VAL A 61 4.09 6.05 10.58
N HIS A 62 4.68 7.24 10.69
CA HIS A 62 5.03 8.04 9.54
C HIS A 62 6.19 7.44 8.74
N TYR A 63 7.30 7.04 9.38
CA TYR A 63 8.53 6.68 8.65
C TYR A 63 8.82 5.17 8.52
N ALA A 64 8.13 4.29 9.25
CA ALA A 64 8.43 2.86 9.20
C ALA A 64 8.19 2.26 7.80
N GLY A 65 9.14 1.46 7.32
CA GLY A 65 9.03 0.75 6.05
C GLY A 65 9.08 1.63 4.79
N LEU A 66 9.53 2.89 4.88
CA LEU A 66 9.78 3.74 3.70
C LEU A 66 10.99 3.25 2.88
N GLY A 67 12.00 2.69 3.55
CA GLY A 67 13.16 2.13 2.86
C GLY A 67 12.74 0.98 1.95
N GLY A 68 13.01 1.11 0.65
CA GLY A 68 12.62 0.11 -0.35
C GLY A 68 11.15 0.17 -0.80
N PHE A 69 10.38 1.18 -0.35
CA PHE A 69 8.96 1.27 -0.66
C PHE A 69 8.70 1.53 -2.15
N ARG A 70 9.51 2.38 -2.77
CA ARG A 70 9.46 2.66 -4.21
C ARG A 70 9.64 1.38 -5.02
N GLU A 71 10.68 0.61 -4.72
CA GLU A 71 11.00 -0.65 -5.39
C GLU A 71 9.89 -1.68 -5.18
N ARG A 72 9.31 -1.74 -3.98
CA ARG A 72 8.15 -2.60 -3.69
C ARG A 72 6.94 -2.22 -4.54
N VAL A 73 6.62 -0.94 -4.66
CA VAL A 73 5.49 -0.46 -5.48
C VAL A 73 5.73 -0.77 -6.97
N HIS A 74 6.96 -0.60 -7.45
CA HIS A 74 7.33 -1.02 -8.81
C HIS A 74 7.12 -2.52 -9.02
N GLU A 75 7.52 -3.36 -8.07
CA GLU A 75 7.31 -4.81 -8.16
C GLU A 75 5.83 -5.17 -8.12
N MET A 76 5.02 -4.49 -7.29
CA MET A 76 3.57 -4.66 -7.29
C MET A 76 2.96 -4.34 -8.65
N PHE A 77 3.39 -3.26 -9.32
CA PHE A 77 2.92 -2.93 -10.67
C PHE A 77 3.33 -3.96 -11.73
N ARG A 78 4.45 -4.66 -11.53
CA ARG A 78 4.86 -5.75 -12.43
C ARG A 78 4.04 -7.03 -12.22
N LEU A 79 3.69 -7.33 -10.98
CA LEU A 79 3.09 -8.61 -10.60
C LEU A 79 1.56 -8.60 -10.57
N LEU A 80 0.94 -7.45 -10.31
CA LEU A 80 -0.50 -7.34 -10.13
C LEU A 80 -1.18 -6.80 -11.39
N PRO A 81 -2.29 -7.42 -11.84
CA PRO A 81 -3.11 -6.85 -12.89
C PRO A 81 -3.76 -5.55 -12.38
N LEU A 82 -3.68 -4.50 -13.17
CA LEU A 82 -4.36 -3.23 -12.91
C LEU A 82 -5.70 -3.18 -13.67
N GLY A 83 -6.69 -2.56 -13.05
CA GLY A 83 -8.01 -2.35 -13.63
C GLY A 83 -8.56 -0.98 -13.25
N PRO A 84 -9.64 -0.53 -13.91
CA PRO A 84 -10.32 0.71 -13.53
C PRO A 84 -10.89 0.59 -12.11
N ILE A 85 -10.96 1.73 -11.42
CA ILE A 85 -11.67 1.82 -10.15
C ILE A 85 -13.18 1.73 -10.49
N PRO A 86 -13.94 0.81 -9.87
CA PRO A 86 -15.39 0.75 -10.06
C PRO A 86 -16.04 2.06 -9.61
N GLU A 87 -16.99 2.57 -10.39
CA GLU A 87 -17.84 3.72 -10.02
C GLU A 87 -18.87 3.36 -8.94
#